data_AF-A0A6C0I7S2-F1
#
_entry.id   AF-A0A6C0I7S2-F1
#
_cell.length_a   1.000
_cell.length_b   1.000
_cell.length_c   1.000
_cell.angle_alpha   90.00
_cell.angle_beta   90.00
_cell.angle_gamma   90.00
#
_symmetry.space_group_name_H-M   'P 1'
#
loop_
_entity.id
_entity.type
_entity.pdbx_description
1 polymer ?
#
loop_
_entity_poly.entity_id
_entity_poly.type
_entity_poly.pdbx_seq_one_letter_code
_entity_poly.pdbx_strand_id
1 'polypeptide(L)'
;MNGYIVNVDPKEFVTVRTAKSVEMRVQNLNIGVSVDVCCMIKDENGNIFQVQTVSLSGEEYDNWGNNDVYLVTTVLSKLDLTPNPNPPPVPN
;
A
#
# COMPACT_ATOMS: atom_id res chain seq x y z
N MET A 1 -35.55 16.46 15.58
CA MET A 1 -35.01 15.14 16.00
C MET A 1 -34.26 15.35 17.29
N ASN A 2 -34.70 14.74 18.39
CA ASN A 2 -33.98 14.81 19.66
C ASN A 2 -33.02 13.62 19.73
N GLY A 3 -31.73 13.88 19.85
CA GLY A 3 -30.72 12.86 20.11
C GLY A 3 -30.48 12.69 21.62
N TYR A 4 -30.21 11.47 22.06
CA TYR A 4 -29.80 11.16 23.43
C TYR A 4 -28.38 10.60 23.41
N ILE A 5 -27.57 10.98 24.39
CA ILE A 5 -26.22 10.45 24.59
C ILE A 5 -26.29 9.47 25.77
N VAL A 6 -25.81 8.24 25.57
CA VAL A 6 -25.80 7.18 26.58
C VAL A 6 -24.38 6.64 26.68
N ASN A 7 -23.89 6.46 27.91
CA ASN A 7 -22.59 5.85 28.17
C ASN A 7 -22.72 4.32 28.09
N VAL A 8 -21.78 3.68 27.40
CA VAL A 8 -21.71 2.22 27.24
C VAL A 8 -20.37 1.71 27.74
N ASP A 9 -20.36 0.47 28.23
CA ASP A 9 -19.10 -0.20 28.56
C ASP A 9 -18.24 -0.38 27.30
N PRO A 10 -16.90 -0.29 27.41
CA PRO A 10 -16.01 -0.51 26.29
C PRO A 10 -16.25 -1.89 25.67
N LYS A 11 -16.56 -1.91 24.37
CA LYS A 11 -16.66 -3.13 23.58
C LYS A 11 -15.71 -3.03 22.40
N GLU A 12 -14.86 -4.05 22.25
CA GLU A 12 -13.99 -4.15 21.09
C GLU A 12 -14.79 -4.60 19.85
N PHE A 13 -14.52 -3.94 18.73
CA PHE A 13 -15.04 -4.32 17.43
C PHE A 13 -13.86 -4.61 16.51
N VAL A 14 -13.73 -5.86 16.06
CA VAL A 14 -12.75 -6.24 15.05
C VAL A 14 -13.39 -6.07 13.67
N THR A 15 -12.80 -5.24 12.82
CA THR A 15 -13.23 -5.07 11.42
C THR A 15 -12.18 -5.69 10.50
N VAL A 16 -12.60 -6.63 9.66
CA VAL A 16 -11.76 -7.18 8.60
C VAL A 16 -11.91 -6.28 7.37
N ARG A 17 -10.80 -5.82 6.81
CA ARG A 17 -10.76 -5.10 5.53
C ARG A 17 -9.95 -5.91 4.54
N THR A 18 -10.46 -6.03 3.32
CA THR A 18 -9.78 -6.74 2.23
C THR A 18 -9.09 -5.73 1.32
N ALA A 19 -7.77 -5.85 1.19
CA ALA A 19 -7.00 -5.08 0.21
C ALA A 19 -7.37 -5.55 -1.21
N LYS A 20 -7.78 -4.62 -2.08
CA LYS A 20 -8.11 -4.92 -3.48
C LYS A 20 -7.15 -4.31 -4.48
N SER A 21 -6.61 -3.13 -4.17
CA SER A 21 -5.59 -2.48 -4.98
C SER A 21 -4.59 -1.74 -4.10
N VAL A 22 -3.39 -1.55 -4.63
CA VAL A 22 -2.35 -0.73 -4.03
C VAL A 22 -1.95 0.32 -5.05
N GLU A 23 -2.00 1.59 -4.65
CA GLU A 23 -1.44 2.69 -5.43
C GLU A 23 -0.07 3.03 -4.88
N MET A 24 0.95 3.03 -5.73
CA MET A 24 2.34 3.28 -5.36
C MET A 24 2.78 4.63 -5.93
N ARG A 25 3.48 5.42 -5.11
CA ARG A 25 4.07 6.70 -5.52
C ARG A 25 5.47 6.84 -4.92
N VAL A 26 6.46 7.11 -5.76
CA VAL A 26 7.79 7.51 -5.29
C VAL A 26 7.67 8.85 -4.56
N GLN A 27 8.04 8.89 -3.29
CA GLN A 27 8.01 10.10 -2.46
C GLN A 27 9.39 10.77 -2.41
N ASN A 28 10.42 10.00 -2.08
CA ASN A 28 11.80 10.49 -2.01
C ASN A 28 12.70 9.60 -2.86
N LEU A 29 13.56 10.21 -3.65
CA LEU A 29 14.59 9.52 -4.42
C LEU A 29 15.94 10.12 -4.06
N ASN A 30 16.79 9.33 -3.40
CA ASN A 30 18.19 9.67 -3.17
C ASN A 30 19.04 8.91 -4.17
N ILE A 31 19.49 9.63 -5.21
CA ILE A 31 20.16 9.06 -6.37
C ILE A 31 21.39 8.26 -5.92
N GLY A 32 21.39 6.97 -6.27
CA GLY A 32 22.50 6.06 -5.98
C GLY A 32 22.52 5.53 -4.54
N VAL A 33 21.45 5.75 -3.76
CA VAL A 33 21.40 5.36 -2.34
C VAL A 33 20.10 4.66 -2.00
N SER A 34 18.95 5.30 -2.22
CA SER A 34 17.66 4.79 -1.77
C SER A 34 16.47 5.44 -2.46
N VAL A 35 15.33 4.77 -2.41
CA VAL A 35 14.03 5.31 -2.81
C VAL A 35 12.98 4.96 -1.77
N ASP A 36 12.12 5.92 -1.44
CA ASP A 36 10.94 5.73 -0.61
C ASP A 36 9.69 5.69 -1.48
N VAL A 37 8.92 4.60 -1.37
CA VAL A 37 7.67 4.39 -2.09
C VAL A 37 6.51 4.43 -1.11
N CYS A 38 5.64 5.42 -1.27
CA CYS A 38 4.38 5.49 -0.55
C CYS A 38 3.36 4.55 -1.20
N CYS A 39 2.80 3.66 -0.39
CA CYS A 39 1.85 2.63 -0.79
C CYS A 39 0.52 2.89 -0.11
N MET A 40 -0.49 3.24 -0.90
CA MET A 40 -1.86 3.45 -0.44
C MET A 40 -2.68 2.20 -0.75
N ILE A 41 -3.06 1.47 0.30
CA ILE A 41 -3.84 0.23 0.21
C ILE A 41 -5.32 0.59 0.23
N LYS A 42 -6.04 0.14 -0.80
CA LYS A 42 -7.43 0.46 -1.05
C LYS A 42 -8.32 -0.77 -0.95
N ASP A 43 -9.53 -0.59 -0.44
CA ASP A 43 -10.58 -1.60 -0.43
C ASP A 43 -11.26 -1.73 -1.81
N GLU A 44 -12.28 -2.58 -1.89
CA GLU A 44 -13.08 -2.80 -3.12
C GLU A 44 -13.80 -1.55 -3.63
N ASN A 45 -14.08 -0.59 -2.75
CA ASN A 45 -14.75 0.67 -3.07
C ASN A 45 -13.74 1.78 -3.41
N GLY A 46 -12.44 1.46 -3.43
CA GLY A 46 -11.37 2.42 -3.67
C GLY A 46 -11.03 3.29 -2.45
N ASN A 47 -11.58 3.01 -1.27
CA ASN A 47 -11.25 3.77 -0.07
C ASN A 47 -9.88 3.33 0.45
N ILE A 48 -9.04 4.32 0.75
CA ILE A 48 -7.76 4.07 1.42
C ILE A 48 -8.06 3.72 2.88
N PHE A 49 -7.59 2.57 3.32
CA PHE A 49 -7.69 2.17 4.72
C PHE A 49 -6.33 2.01 5.40
N GLN A 50 -5.25 2.00 4.61
CA GLN A 50 -3.89 1.95 5.12
C GLN A 50 -2.93 2.64 4.16
N VAL A 51 -1.97 3.38 4.74
CA VAL A 51 -0.86 4.00 4.01
C VAL A 51 0.43 3.53 4.67
N GLN A 52 1.37 3.03 3.89
CA GLN A 52 2.67 2.59 4.36
C GLN A 52 3.76 3.12 3.43
N THR A 53 4.92 3.46 4.00
CA THR A 53 6.10 3.83 3.24
C THR A 53 7.06 2.66 3.23
N VAL A 54 7.49 2.26 2.04
CA VAL A 54 8.46 1.20 1.82
C VAL A 54 9.74 1.82 1.27
N SER A 55 10.85 1.66 1.99
CA SER A 55 12.16 2.12 1.56
C SER A 55 12.94 0.98 0.92
N LEU A 56 13.50 1.22 -0.26
CA LEU A 56 14.49 0.36 -0.91
C LEU A 56 15.85 1.04 -0.80
N SER A 57 16.88 0.31 -0.38
CA SER A 57 18.24 0.83 -0.24
C SER A 57 19.27 -0.27 -0.49
N GLY A 58 20.52 0.12 -0.76
CA GLY A 58 21.60 -0.84 -1.03
C GLY A 58 21.27 -1.76 -2.20
N GLU A 59 21.42 -3.07 -2.01
CA GLU A 59 21.21 -4.07 -3.07
C GLU A 59 19.79 -4.02 -3.67
N GLU A 60 18.76 -3.71 -2.88
CA GLU A 60 17.38 -3.60 -3.40
C GLU A 60 17.22 -2.40 -4.35
N TYR A 61 17.90 -1.30 -4.05
CA TYR A 61 17.92 -0.11 -4.89
C TYR A 61 18.74 -0.35 -6.16
N ASP A 62 19.90 -1.01 -6.03
CA ASP A 62 20.78 -1.35 -7.14
C ASP A 62 20.10 -2.32 -8.12
N ASN A 63 19.37 -3.30 -7.58
CA ASN A 63 18.59 -4.26 -8.37
C ASN A 63 17.34 -3.64 -9.02
N TRP A 64 16.76 -2.60 -8.41
CA TRP A 64 15.67 -1.86 -9.04
C TRP A 64 16.17 -1.20 -10.32
N GLY A 65 17.18 -0.33 -10.23
CA GLY A 65 17.69 0.42 -11.40
C GLY A 65 16.54 1.12 -12.16
N ASN A 66 16.11 0.52 -13.27
CA ASN A 66 14.98 0.96 -14.11
C ASN A 66 13.91 -0.14 -14.33
N ASN A 67 13.86 -1.16 -13.48
CA ASN A 67 12.95 -2.28 -13.59
C ASN A 67 11.72 -2.09 -12.69
N ASP A 68 10.68 -1.47 -13.24
CA ASP A 68 9.42 -1.21 -12.50
C ASP A 68 8.75 -2.50 -12.00
N VAL A 69 8.93 -3.63 -12.70
CA VAL A 69 8.40 -4.93 -12.25
C VAL A 69 9.10 -5.39 -10.97
N TYR A 70 10.42 -5.18 -10.88
CA TYR A 70 11.17 -5.45 -9.65
C TYR A 70 10.71 -4.55 -8.51
N LEU A 71 10.54 -3.25 -8.76
CA LEU A 71 10.03 -2.31 -7.75
C LEU A 71 8.69 -2.76 -7.18
N VAL A 72 7.73 -3.04 -8.07
CA VAL A 72 6.38 -3.46 -7.67
C VAL A 72 6.43 -4.77 -6.88
N THR A 73 7.19 -5.77 -7.35
CA THR A 73 7.27 -7.07 -6.70
C THR A 73 7.92 -6.97 -5.31
N THR A 74 9.01 -6.23 -5.20
CA THR A 74 9.73 -6.01 -3.94
C THR A 74 8.87 -5.25 -2.93
N VAL A 75 8.17 -4.20 -3.38
CA VAL A 75 7.26 -3.42 -2.53
C VAL A 75 6.08 -4.28 -2.06
N LEU A 76 5.43 -5.04 -2.97
CA LEU A 76 4.33 -5.93 -2.59
C LEU A 76 4.79 -7.01 -1.60
N SER A 77 5.97 -7.60 -1.81
CA SER A 77 6.53 -8.60 -0.90
C SER A 77 6.79 -8.02 0.49
N LYS A 78 7.29 -6.78 0.61
CA LYS A 78 7.50 -6.11 1.91
C LYS A 78 6.19 -5.74 2.61
N LEU A 79 5.07 -5.69 1.89
CA LEU A 79 3.73 -5.46 2.43
C LEU A 79 2.97 -6.77 2.71
N ASP A 80 3.62 -7.93 2.53
CA ASP A 80 2.98 -9.26 2.59
C ASP A 80 1.80 -9.40 1.62
N LEU A 81 1.88 -8.74 0.47
CA LEU A 81 0.87 -8.76 -0.59
C LEU A 81 1.38 -9.50 -1.82
N THR A 82 0.47 -10.15 -2.53
CA THR A 82 0.77 -10.83 -3.80
C THR A 82 0.06 -10.13 -4.96
N PRO A 83 0.73 -9.93 -6.12
CA PRO A 83 0.08 -9.36 -7.29
C PRO A 83 -1.05 -10.27 -7.78
N ASN A 84 -2.12 -9.66 -8.30
CA ASN A 84 -3.20 -10.40 -8.95
C ASN A 84 -2.66 -11.01 -10.27
N PRO A 85 -2.77 -12.34 -10.48
CA PRO A 85 -2.29 -12.99 -11.70
C PRO A 85 -3.02 -12.56 -12.97
N ASN A 86 -4.22 -11.96 -12.85
CA ASN A 86 -5.00 -11.42 -13.95
C ASN A 86 -5.31 -9.93 -13.69
N PRO A 87 -4.34 -9.03 -13.89
CA PRO A 87 -4.59 -7.61 -13.74
C PRO A 87 -5.61 -7.14 -14.79
N PRO A 88 -6.52 -6.21 -14.45
CA PRO A 88 -7.30 -5.53 -15.47
C PRO A 88 -6.36 -4.82 -16.47
N PRO A 89 -6.76 -4.63 -17.73
CA PRO A 89 -5.94 -3.94 -18.72
C PRO A 89 -5.53 -2.55 -18.19
N VAL A 90 -4.25 -2.23 -18.29
CA VAL A 90 -3.76 -0.87 -17.97
C VAL A 90 -4.35 0.08 -19.01
N PRO A 91 -5.07 1.15 -18.61
CA PRO A 91 -5.52 2.16 -19.56
C PRO A 91 -4.31 2.79 -20.26
N ASN A 92 -4.35 2.82 -21.59
CA ASN A 92 -3.36 3.51 -22.43
C ASN A 92 -3.33 5.02 -22.14
#